data_AF-W2H1F2-F1
#
_entry.id   AF-W2H1F2-F1
#
_cell.length_a   1.000
_cell.length_b   1.000
_cell.length_c   1.000
_cell.angle_alpha   90.00
_cell.angle_beta   90.00
_cell.angle_gamma   90.00
#
_symmetry.space_group_name_H-M   'P 1'
#
loop_
_entity.id
_entity.type
_entity.pdbx_description
1 polymer ?
#
loop_
_entity_poly.entity_id
_entity_poly.type
_entity_poly.pdbx_seq_one_letter_code
_entity_poly.pdbx_strand_id
1 'polypeptide(L)'
;MSSADRNEKEDLLEEKPEPPPYAFSEGTADHDVNRDPPGEEPKDSDSRDEIVATWSDDQLEEAFNRNELQVFLVKNPVTKILQLRTPGSLKGPVTPPPATANKLDAVKAVLRLLKGVGITPGSFAGKDLFHMDLEAIQITLSELFEKLKVLVGEVETQMKVETKLETSSLDRLRQLDRPNIRTMRQRPR
;
A
#
# COMPACT_ATOMS: atom_id res chain seq x y z
N MET A 1 -53.21 28.68 -0.20
CA MET A 1 -53.03 28.21 -1.60
C MET A 1 -51.53 28.12 -1.78
N SER A 2 -50.85 26.98 -1.70
CA SER A 2 -51.12 25.62 -2.22
C SER A 2 -51.15 25.55 -3.74
N SER A 3 -49.99 25.17 -4.30
CA SER A 3 -49.70 24.32 -5.47
C SER A 3 -48.16 24.26 -5.52
N ALA A 4 -47.42 23.15 -5.36
CA ALA A 4 -47.62 21.74 -5.72
C ALA A 4 -47.54 21.49 -7.24
N ASP A 5 -46.31 21.20 -7.68
CA ASP A 5 -45.88 20.18 -8.66
C ASP A 5 -44.39 20.42 -8.97
N ARG A 6 -43.55 19.47 -9.37
CA ARG A 6 -43.38 17.99 -9.28
C ARG A 6 -42.29 17.70 -10.32
N ASN A 7 -41.51 16.62 -10.13
CA ASN A 7 -40.65 16.02 -11.16
C ASN A 7 -39.43 16.92 -11.60
N GLU A 8 -38.27 16.39 -12.00
CA GLU A 8 -37.85 15.02 -12.37
C GLU A 8 -36.56 14.58 -11.66
N LYS A 9 -36.23 13.29 -11.73
CA LYS A 9 -35.01 12.70 -11.17
C LYS A 9 -34.10 12.25 -12.31
N GLU A 10 -32.90 12.81 -12.36
CA GLU A 10 -31.77 12.36 -13.18
C GLU A 10 -30.56 12.52 -12.23
N ASP A 11 -30.28 11.61 -11.30
CA ASP A 11 -29.65 10.30 -11.56
C ASP A 11 -28.51 10.39 -12.59
N LEU A 12 -27.63 11.38 -12.37
CA LEU A 12 -26.40 11.55 -13.13
C LEU A 12 -25.40 10.47 -12.69
N LEU A 13 -25.55 9.30 -13.30
CA LEU A 13 -24.77 8.09 -13.04
C LEU A 13 -23.27 8.39 -13.09
N GLU A 14 -22.59 8.11 -11.99
CA GLU A 14 -21.13 8.18 -11.91
C GLU A 14 -20.54 7.05 -12.76
N GLU A 15 -19.96 7.40 -13.91
CA GLU A 15 -19.37 6.47 -14.87
C GLU A 15 -18.14 5.77 -14.27
N LYS A 16 -18.42 4.69 -13.52
CA LYS A 16 -17.43 3.78 -12.97
C LYS A 16 -16.64 3.14 -14.12
N PRO A 17 -15.29 3.15 -14.09
CA PRO A 17 -14.47 2.71 -15.22
C PRO A 17 -14.73 1.24 -15.60
N GLU A 18 -14.80 0.97 -16.90
CA GLU A 18 -14.96 -0.38 -17.43
C GLU A 18 -13.78 -1.31 -17.04
N PRO A 19 -14.05 -2.58 -16.69
CA PRO A 19 -13.02 -3.61 -16.66
C PRO A 19 -12.54 -3.95 -18.08
N PRO A 20 -11.30 -4.42 -18.26
CA PRO A 20 -10.77 -4.76 -19.59
C PRO A 20 -11.55 -5.93 -20.23
N PRO A 21 -11.83 -5.87 -21.55
CA PRO A 21 -12.61 -6.89 -22.22
C PRO A 21 -11.81 -8.19 -22.39
N TYR A 22 -12.31 -9.28 -21.79
CA TYR A 22 -11.87 -10.64 -22.13
C TYR A 22 -12.93 -11.31 -23.01
N ALA A 23 -12.53 -11.70 -24.21
CA ALA A 23 -13.38 -12.42 -25.14
C ALA A 23 -13.47 -13.90 -24.75
N PHE A 24 -14.68 -14.43 -24.68
CA PHE A 24 -14.97 -15.84 -24.91
C PHE A 24 -15.98 -15.94 -26.05
N SER A 25 -15.72 -16.84 -27.00
CA SER A 25 -16.50 -16.99 -28.23
C SER A 25 -16.85 -18.45 -28.46
N GLU A 26 -18.15 -18.75 -28.45
CA GLU A 26 -18.86 -19.92 -29.03
C GLU A 26 -20.36 -19.64 -28.78
N GLY A 27 -21.34 -19.86 -29.67
CA GLY A 27 -21.43 -20.81 -30.78
C GLY A 27 -22.03 -22.13 -30.27
N THR A 28 -23.18 -22.66 -30.70
CA THR A 28 -24.14 -22.32 -31.77
C THR A 28 -25.57 -22.77 -31.37
N ALA A 29 -26.58 -22.52 -32.20
CA ALA A 29 -27.99 -22.85 -31.94
C ALA A 29 -28.38 -24.33 -32.16
N ASP A 30 -29.56 -24.68 -31.63
CA ASP A 30 -30.71 -25.38 -32.26
C ASP A 30 -31.26 -26.69 -31.65
N HIS A 31 -32.59 -26.86 -31.75
CA HIS A 31 -33.42 -28.08 -31.58
C HIS A 31 -33.47 -28.78 -30.18
N ASP A 32 -34.53 -29.47 -29.73
CA ASP A 32 -35.96 -29.62 -30.12
C ASP A 32 -36.75 -30.14 -28.87
N VAL A 33 -38.08 -29.99 -28.84
CA VAL A 33 -38.95 -30.33 -27.70
C VAL A 33 -39.52 -31.74 -27.84
N ASN A 34 -39.36 -32.64 -26.83
CA ASN A 34 -40.44 -33.55 -26.34
C ASN A 34 -40.05 -34.50 -25.17
N ARG A 35 -41.00 -34.65 -24.22
CA ARG A 35 -41.25 -35.75 -23.23
C ARG A 35 -40.58 -35.78 -21.83
N ASP A 36 -41.46 -35.64 -20.84
CA ASP A 36 -41.38 -35.89 -19.40
C ASP A 36 -41.53 -37.37 -18.97
N PRO A 37 -41.34 -37.74 -17.67
CA PRO A 37 -40.30 -37.35 -16.71
C PRO A 37 -39.75 -38.67 -16.07
N PRO A 38 -39.72 -39.02 -14.74
CA PRO A 38 -39.81 -38.31 -13.46
C PRO A 38 -38.55 -38.36 -12.56
N GLY A 39 -38.44 -37.39 -11.63
CA GLY A 39 -37.98 -37.64 -10.25
C GLY A 39 -36.48 -37.69 -9.98
N GLU A 40 -35.80 -36.54 -10.00
CA GLU A 40 -34.66 -36.27 -9.12
C GLU A 40 -34.74 -34.81 -8.65
N GLU A 41 -34.26 -34.55 -7.43
CA GLU A 41 -34.47 -33.28 -6.71
C GLU A 41 -33.87 -32.08 -7.46
N PRO A 42 -34.46 -30.87 -7.38
CA PRO A 42 -33.72 -29.67 -7.73
C PRO A 42 -32.58 -29.52 -6.72
N LYS A 43 -31.39 -29.99 -7.11
CA LYS A 43 -30.16 -29.42 -6.56
C LYS A 43 -30.19 -27.95 -6.91
N ASP A 44 -30.60 -27.16 -5.93
CA ASP A 44 -30.40 -25.72 -5.87
C ASP A 44 -28.89 -25.51 -5.89
N SER A 45 -28.34 -25.48 -7.10
CA SER A 45 -26.91 -25.41 -7.35
C SER A 45 -26.52 -23.98 -7.13
N ASP A 46 -26.25 -23.70 -5.85
CA ASP A 46 -25.81 -22.44 -5.29
C ASP A 46 -24.55 -21.94 -6.01
N SER A 47 -24.81 -21.22 -7.09
CA SER A 47 -23.88 -20.43 -7.87
C SER A 47 -24.66 -19.30 -8.55
N ARG A 48 -25.46 -18.60 -7.74
CA ARG A 48 -25.41 -17.13 -7.79
C ARG A 48 -23.97 -16.78 -7.43
N ASP A 49 -23.08 -16.81 -8.42
CA ASP A 49 -21.67 -16.56 -8.20
C ASP A 49 -21.54 -15.26 -7.42
N GLU A 50 -21.00 -15.40 -6.21
CA GLU A 50 -21.08 -14.43 -5.15
C GLU A 50 -20.13 -13.28 -5.49
N ILE A 51 -20.58 -12.39 -6.37
CA ILE A 51 -19.92 -11.12 -6.70
C ILE A 51 -19.98 -10.11 -5.54
N VAL A 52 -20.08 -10.62 -4.30
CA VAL A 52 -19.49 -9.97 -3.14
C VAL A 52 -17.97 -10.14 -3.27
N ALA A 53 -17.37 -9.25 -4.06
CA ALA A 53 -15.94 -9.00 -3.96
C ALA A 53 -15.66 -8.48 -2.53
N THR A 54 -15.36 -9.40 -1.61
CA THR A 54 -15.01 -9.10 -0.23
C THR A 54 -13.60 -8.52 -0.22
N TRP A 55 -13.52 -7.19 -0.20
CA TRP A 55 -12.25 -6.50 0.00
C TRP A 55 -11.69 -6.88 1.37
N SER A 56 -10.41 -7.23 1.45
CA SER A 56 -9.72 -7.33 2.75
C SER A 56 -9.52 -5.94 3.36
N ASP A 57 -9.28 -5.91 4.67
CA ASP A 57 -8.93 -4.68 5.40
C ASP A 57 -7.69 -4.01 4.78
N ASP A 58 -6.64 -4.80 4.51
CA ASP A 58 -5.42 -4.36 3.83
C ASP A 58 -5.69 -3.74 2.45
N GLN A 59 -6.61 -4.32 1.66
CA GLN A 59 -6.96 -3.80 0.33
C GLN A 59 -7.69 -2.46 0.41
N LEU A 60 -8.57 -2.29 1.41
CA LEU A 60 -9.27 -1.04 1.65
C LEU A 60 -8.30 0.04 2.14
N GLU A 61 -7.38 -0.30 3.04
CA GLU A 61 -6.33 0.60 3.51
C GLU A 61 -5.36 0.98 2.37
N GLU A 62 -4.90 0.04 1.53
CA GLU A 62 -4.04 0.37 0.39
C GLU A 62 -4.74 1.33 -0.59
N ALA A 63 -6.00 1.07 -0.92
CA ALA A 63 -6.78 1.93 -1.81
C ALA A 63 -7.01 3.33 -1.23
N PHE A 64 -7.32 3.42 0.07
CA PHE A 64 -7.43 4.70 0.78
C PHE A 64 -6.10 5.47 0.73
N ASN A 65 -4.98 4.83 1.04
CA ASN A 65 -3.66 5.45 1.02
C ASN A 65 -3.24 5.89 -0.39
N ARG A 66 -3.60 5.12 -1.44
CA ARG A 66 -3.40 5.50 -2.84
C ARG A 66 -4.24 6.72 -3.23
N ASN A 67 -5.50 6.78 -2.80
CA ASN A 67 -6.35 7.95 -3.01
C ASN A 67 -5.78 9.18 -2.28
N GLU A 68 -5.36 9.02 -1.03
CA GLU A 68 -4.72 10.07 -0.23
C GLU A 68 -3.39 10.58 -0.83
N LEU A 69 -2.64 9.72 -1.52
CA LEU A 69 -1.49 10.14 -2.32
C LEU A 69 -1.93 10.92 -3.56
N GLN A 70 -2.94 10.46 -4.32
CA GLN A 70 -3.46 11.18 -5.49
C GLN A 70 -3.98 12.58 -5.11
N VAL A 71 -4.81 12.67 -4.08
CA VAL A 71 -5.35 13.93 -3.55
C VAL A 71 -4.22 14.88 -3.15
N PHE A 72 -3.16 14.36 -2.53
CA PHE A 72 -1.98 15.15 -2.19
C PHE A 72 -1.25 15.68 -3.44
N LEU A 73 -0.92 14.80 -4.40
CA LEU A 73 -0.24 15.19 -5.65
C LEU A 73 -1.05 16.23 -6.45
N VAL A 74 -2.38 16.12 -6.44
CA VAL A 74 -3.29 17.04 -7.14
C VAL A 74 -3.45 18.38 -6.42
N LYS A 75 -3.35 18.44 -5.07
CA LYS A 75 -3.60 19.68 -4.31
C LYS A 75 -2.33 20.50 -4.02
N ASN A 76 -1.23 19.86 -3.64
CA ASN A 76 -0.02 20.53 -3.18
C ASN A 76 0.65 21.36 -4.32
N PRO A 77 1.14 22.59 -4.06
CA PRO A 77 1.68 23.46 -5.11
C PRO A 77 3.01 22.96 -5.70
N VAL A 78 3.87 22.35 -4.88
CA VAL A 78 5.16 21.80 -5.32
C VAL A 78 4.94 20.56 -6.20
N THR A 79 4.00 19.68 -5.83
CA THR A 79 3.64 18.50 -6.63
C THR A 79 2.95 18.87 -7.95
N LYS A 80 2.12 19.93 -7.95
CA LYS A 80 1.55 20.54 -9.17
C LYS A 80 2.61 21.07 -10.12
N ILE A 81 3.57 21.86 -9.62
CA ILE A 81 4.66 22.40 -10.43
C ILE A 81 5.45 21.25 -11.08
N LEU A 82 5.78 20.21 -10.30
CA LEU A 82 6.46 19.01 -10.79
C LEU A 82 5.59 18.09 -11.68
N GLN A 83 4.30 18.39 -11.86
CA GLN A 83 3.32 17.59 -12.61
C GLN A 83 3.35 16.10 -12.24
N LEU A 84 3.33 15.81 -10.93
CA LEU A 84 3.42 14.44 -10.43
C LEU A 84 2.10 13.68 -10.66
N ARG A 85 2.22 12.45 -11.16
CA ARG A 85 1.10 11.50 -11.31
C ARG A 85 1.44 10.20 -10.60
N THR A 86 0.48 9.59 -9.92
CA THR A 86 0.65 8.24 -9.37
C THR A 86 0.78 7.21 -10.49
N PRO A 87 1.85 6.41 -10.54
CA PRO A 87 1.92 5.24 -11.41
C PRO A 87 0.97 4.15 -10.90
N GLY A 88 0.60 3.19 -11.75
CA GLY A 88 -0.21 2.04 -11.33
C GLY A 88 0.48 1.18 -10.26
N SER A 89 1.80 1.10 -10.30
CA SER A 89 2.64 0.38 -9.33
C SER A 89 3.81 1.27 -8.90
N LEU A 90 4.01 1.40 -7.58
CA LEU A 90 5.19 2.03 -6.97
C LEU A 90 6.30 0.97 -6.80
N LYS A 91 7.56 1.42 -6.78
CA LYS A 91 8.73 0.52 -6.80
C LYS A 91 9.56 0.61 -5.53
N GLY A 92 9.58 -0.47 -4.74
CA GLY A 92 10.50 -0.63 -3.62
C GLY A 92 10.32 0.37 -2.46
N PRO A 93 10.92 0.08 -1.30
CA PRO A 93 10.77 0.91 -0.10
C PRO A 93 11.43 2.29 -0.23
N VAL A 94 10.89 3.27 0.50
CA VAL A 94 11.44 4.63 0.57
C VAL A 94 12.53 4.76 1.62
N THR A 95 13.52 5.62 1.36
CA THR A 95 14.51 6.05 2.37
C THR A 95 14.11 7.40 2.96
N PRO A 96 14.26 7.63 4.28
CA PRO A 96 14.06 8.95 4.87
C PRO A 96 14.84 10.05 4.14
N PRO A 97 14.22 11.20 3.83
CA PRO A 97 14.92 12.31 3.21
C PRO A 97 15.93 12.93 4.19
N PRO A 98 17.11 13.36 3.70
CA PRO A 98 18.08 14.05 4.55
C PRO A 98 17.54 15.42 4.99
N ALA A 99 18.01 15.92 6.13
CA ALA A 99 17.82 17.31 6.50
C ALA A 99 18.43 18.23 5.43
N THR A 100 17.71 19.29 5.05
CA THR A 100 18.10 20.20 3.97
C THR A 100 18.20 21.63 4.51
N ALA A 101 19.25 22.35 4.10
CA ALA A 101 19.49 23.72 4.57
C ALA A 101 19.20 24.79 3.49
N ASN A 102 18.85 24.37 2.27
CA ASN A 102 18.64 25.25 1.12
C ASN A 102 17.66 24.64 0.11
N LYS A 103 17.06 25.49 -0.73
CA LYS A 103 16.01 25.08 -1.69
C LYS A 103 16.50 24.05 -2.71
N LEU A 104 17.75 24.14 -3.17
CA LEU A 104 18.30 23.23 -4.17
C LEU A 104 18.43 21.79 -3.63
N ASP A 105 18.90 21.63 -2.41
CA ASP A 105 19.04 20.31 -1.80
C ASP A 105 17.67 19.73 -1.37
N ALA A 106 16.72 20.57 -0.97
CA ALA A 106 15.32 20.17 -0.78
C ALA A 106 14.68 19.64 -2.08
N VAL A 107 14.83 20.37 -3.19
CA VAL A 107 14.37 19.92 -4.52
C VAL A 107 15.06 18.63 -4.97
N LYS A 108 16.39 18.52 -4.79
CA LYS A 108 17.12 17.27 -5.09
C LYS A 108 16.61 16.10 -4.25
N ALA A 109 16.26 16.32 -2.97
CA ALA A 109 15.72 15.28 -2.12
C ALA A 109 14.34 14.81 -2.59
N VAL A 110 13.43 15.73 -2.97
CA VAL A 110 12.14 15.39 -3.60
C VAL A 110 12.35 14.55 -4.87
N LEU A 111 13.21 14.99 -5.78
CA LEU A 111 13.48 14.26 -7.03
C LEU A 111 14.12 12.88 -6.81
N ARG A 112 14.96 12.72 -5.78
CA ARG A 112 15.54 11.42 -5.38
C ARG A 112 14.48 10.47 -4.82
N LEU A 113 13.60 10.97 -3.96
CA LEU A 113 12.50 10.19 -3.37
C LEU A 113 11.56 9.66 -4.47
N LEU A 114 11.12 10.54 -5.38
CA LEU A 114 10.30 10.19 -6.53
C LEU A 114 10.95 9.13 -7.42
N LYS A 115 12.24 9.30 -7.74
CA LYS A 115 13.01 8.33 -8.51
C LYS A 115 13.08 6.95 -7.83
N GLY A 116 13.20 6.92 -6.50
CA GLY A 116 13.19 5.68 -5.72
C GLY A 116 11.93 4.85 -5.99
N VAL A 117 10.76 5.47 -5.82
CA VAL A 117 9.45 4.81 -6.02
C VAL A 117 8.99 4.69 -7.46
N GLY A 118 9.79 5.14 -8.43
CA GLY A 118 9.46 5.09 -9.86
C GLY A 118 8.45 6.15 -10.33
N ILE A 119 8.21 7.21 -9.55
CA ILE A 119 7.46 8.38 -9.99
C ILE A 119 8.40 9.29 -10.79
N THR A 120 8.02 9.61 -12.03
CA THR A 120 8.75 10.56 -12.87
C THR A 120 7.99 11.88 -12.91
N PRO A 121 8.61 13.03 -12.62
CA PRO A 121 7.97 14.33 -12.79
C PRO A 121 7.73 14.65 -14.28
N GLY A 122 6.69 15.43 -14.56
CA GLY A 122 6.41 15.93 -15.90
C GLY A 122 7.37 17.04 -16.33
N SER A 123 7.03 17.74 -17.42
CA SER A 123 7.80 18.89 -17.89
C SER A 123 7.48 20.13 -17.06
N PHE A 124 8.45 20.64 -16.29
CA PHE A 124 8.25 21.80 -15.42
C PHE A 124 9.32 22.88 -15.61
N ALA A 125 8.95 24.13 -15.36
CA ALA A 125 9.91 25.23 -15.33
C ALA A 125 10.56 25.31 -13.94
N GLY A 126 11.85 24.99 -13.85
CA GLY A 126 12.58 25.01 -12.57
C GLY A 126 12.53 26.36 -11.83
N LYS A 127 12.38 27.47 -12.56
CA LYS A 127 12.18 28.80 -11.97
C LYS A 127 10.96 28.83 -11.03
N ASP A 128 9.83 28.24 -11.43
CA ASP A 128 8.58 28.29 -10.67
C ASP A 128 8.72 27.49 -9.36
N LEU A 129 9.43 26.35 -9.43
CA LEU A 129 9.78 25.53 -8.29
C LEU A 129 10.70 26.25 -7.29
N PHE A 130 11.66 27.06 -7.75
CA PHE A 130 12.55 27.83 -6.88
C PHE A 130 11.92 29.10 -6.28
N HIS A 131 10.79 29.57 -6.83
CA HIS A 131 9.99 30.63 -6.19
C HIS A 131 9.23 30.13 -4.95
N MET A 132 8.95 28.82 -4.83
CA MET A 132 8.35 28.24 -3.62
C MET A 132 9.27 28.39 -2.40
N ASP A 133 8.71 28.63 -1.22
CA ASP A 133 9.46 28.75 0.02
C ASP A 133 10.20 27.46 0.40
N LEU A 134 11.34 27.59 1.08
CA LEU A 134 12.13 26.43 1.53
C LEU A 134 11.29 25.50 2.41
N GLU A 135 10.57 26.10 3.36
CA GLU A 135 9.68 25.39 4.27
C GLU A 135 8.55 24.66 3.52
N ALA A 136 7.94 25.28 2.51
CA ALA A 136 6.91 24.62 1.68
C ALA A 136 7.45 23.39 0.93
N ILE A 137 8.69 23.46 0.41
CA ILE A 137 9.36 22.32 -0.23
C ILE A 137 9.69 21.22 0.80
N GLN A 138 10.10 21.59 2.01
CA GLN A 138 10.42 20.66 3.10
C GLN A 138 9.18 19.97 3.67
N ILE A 139 8.10 20.70 3.91
CA ILE A 139 6.80 20.15 4.31
C ILE A 139 6.33 19.15 3.24
N THR A 140 6.36 19.55 1.95
CA THR A 140 6.01 18.65 0.83
C THR A 140 6.86 17.39 0.82
N LEU A 141 8.17 17.50 1.04
CA LEU A 141 9.11 16.38 1.07
C LEU A 141 8.78 15.38 2.19
N SER A 142 8.46 15.89 3.39
CA SER A 142 8.07 15.06 4.54
C SER A 142 6.70 14.41 4.35
N GLU A 143 5.68 15.17 3.94
CA GLU A 143 4.33 14.65 3.68
C GLU A 143 4.32 13.59 2.56
N LEU A 144 5.10 13.82 1.49
CA LEU A 144 5.28 12.87 0.41
C LEU A 144 6.00 11.60 0.89
N PHE A 145 7.02 11.73 1.74
CA PHE A 145 7.72 10.58 2.31
C PHE A 145 6.78 9.73 3.18
N GLU A 146 6.03 10.35 4.09
CA GLU A 146 5.08 9.63 4.96
C GLU A 146 4.00 8.91 4.16
N LYS A 147 3.39 9.56 3.16
CA LYS A 147 2.39 8.95 2.28
C LYS A 147 2.95 7.80 1.43
N LEU A 148 4.21 7.88 0.99
CA LEU A 148 4.87 6.79 0.27
C LEU A 148 5.27 5.65 1.21
N LYS A 149 5.75 5.95 2.42
CA LYS A 149 6.16 4.96 3.43
C LYS A 149 5.05 3.96 3.76
N VAL A 150 3.81 4.43 3.89
CA VAL A 150 2.65 3.54 4.12
C VAL A 150 2.39 2.60 2.93
N LEU A 151 2.68 3.04 1.70
CA LEU A 151 2.40 2.28 0.48
C LEU A 151 3.51 1.32 0.03
N VAL A 152 4.78 1.57 0.38
CA VAL A 152 5.92 0.73 -0.06
C VAL A 152 6.87 0.31 1.06
N GLY A 153 6.60 0.71 2.30
CA GLY A 153 7.49 0.52 3.45
C GLY A 153 8.70 1.46 3.45
N GLU A 154 9.42 1.47 4.57
CA GLU A 154 10.68 2.18 4.72
C GLU A 154 11.86 1.21 4.52
N VAL A 155 12.97 1.69 3.94
CA VAL A 155 14.25 1.02 4.06
C VAL A 155 14.69 1.17 5.51
N GLU A 156 14.49 0.14 6.33
CA GLU A 156 15.11 0.08 7.66
C GLU A 156 16.63 0.20 7.50
N THR A 157 17.17 1.39 7.75
CA THR A 157 18.58 1.52 8.13
C THR A 157 18.72 0.78 9.45
N GLN A 158 19.28 -0.43 9.38
CA GLN A 158 19.39 -1.34 10.51
C GLN A 158 20.18 -0.71 11.67
N MET A 159 19.51 0.04 12.53
CA MET A 159 19.86 0.11 13.94
C MET A 159 19.54 -1.25 14.55
N LYS A 160 20.46 -2.18 14.29
CA LYS A 160 20.62 -3.48 14.95
C LYS A 160 20.92 -3.21 16.43
N VAL A 161 19.90 -2.82 17.19
CA VAL A 161 19.89 -2.95 18.64
C VAL A 161 19.89 -4.45 18.90
N GLU A 162 21.02 -4.98 19.35
CA GLU A 162 21.23 -6.42 19.49
C GLU A 162 20.37 -7.03 20.61
N THR A 163 19.15 -7.42 20.28
CA THR A 163 18.47 -8.57 20.89
C THR A 163 19.12 -9.90 20.45
N LYS A 164 20.47 -9.95 20.48
CA LYS A 164 21.28 -11.16 20.24
C LYS A 164 22.46 -11.31 21.21
N LEU A 165 22.39 -10.67 22.38
CA LEU A 165 23.21 -11.00 23.56
C LEU A 165 22.53 -12.01 24.51
N GLU A 166 21.26 -12.36 24.25
CA GLU A 166 20.45 -13.27 25.09
C GLU A 166 20.38 -14.73 24.58
N THR A 167 21.38 -15.17 23.83
CA THR A 167 21.55 -16.61 23.49
C THR A 167 22.91 -17.16 23.89
N SER A 168 23.94 -16.32 24.05
CA SER A 168 25.24 -16.75 24.61
C SER A 168 25.24 -16.74 26.15
N SER A 169 24.40 -15.92 26.77
CA SER A 169 24.27 -15.79 28.23
C SER A 169 23.59 -17.01 28.86
N LEU A 170 22.55 -17.53 28.22
CA LEU A 170 21.79 -18.70 28.67
C LEU A 170 22.63 -20.00 28.64
N ASP A 171 23.55 -20.12 27.68
CA ASP A 171 24.48 -21.26 27.59
C ASP A 171 25.54 -21.22 28.71
N ARG A 172 26.01 -20.01 29.08
CA ARG A 172 26.92 -19.82 30.24
C ARG A 172 26.24 -20.08 31.58
N LEU A 173 24.95 -19.75 31.75
CA LEU A 173 24.25 -20.03 33.01
C LEU A 173 24.08 -21.54 33.28
N ARG A 174 23.92 -22.37 32.23
CA ARG A 174 23.84 -23.84 32.38
C ARG A 174 25.14 -24.52 32.83
N GLN A 175 26.27 -23.82 32.79
CA GLN A 175 27.58 -24.36 33.20
C GLN A 175 27.87 -24.20 34.70
N LEU A 176 27.09 -23.39 35.43
CA LEU A 176 27.30 -23.14 36.87
C LEU A 176 26.59 -24.14 37.79
N ASP A 177 25.61 -24.89 37.28
CA ASP A 177 24.77 -25.81 38.07
C ASP A 177 25.32 -27.26 38.14
N ARG A 178 26.65 -27.43 38.08
CA ARG A 178 27.31 -28.71 38.38
C ARG A 178 27.70 -28.76 39.87
N PRO A 179 26.98 -29.51 40.73
CA PRO A 179 27.34 -29.62 42.13
C PRO A 179 28.69 -30.33 42.29
N ASN A 180 29.69 -29.63 42.84
CA ASN A 180 31.00 -30.17 43.12
C ASN A 180 30.98 -31.09 44.36
N ILE A 181 30.46 -32.31 44.20
CA ILE A 181 30.50 -33.33 45.23
C ILE A 181 31.82 -34.12 45.11
N ARG A 182 32.86 -33.63 45.79
CA ARG A 182 34.01 -34.48 46.15
C ARG A 182 34.39 -34.35 47.61
N THR A 183 33.44 -34.76 48.46
CA THR A 183 33.63 -34.99 49.89
C THR A 183 34.85 -35.87 50.17
N MET A 184 35.65 -35.48 51.16
CA MET A 184 36.76 -36.29 51.68
C MET A 184 36.29 -37.67 52.16
N ARG A 185 37.12 -38.72 51.95
CA ARG A 185 37.29 -39.78 52.96
C ARG A 185 38.56 -40.65 52.80
N GLN A 186 39.45 -40.47 53.77
CA GLN A 186 40.23 -41.49 54.52
C GLN A 186 41.27 -42.42 53.84
N ARG A 187 42.38 -42.62 54.56
CA ARG A 187 43.33 -43.74 54.41
C ARG A 187 42.68 -45.06 54.87
N PRO A 188 43.11 -46.23 54.34
CA PRO A 188 44.18 -47.01 54.98
C PRO A 188 45.11 -47.67 53.92
N ARG A 189 46.15 -48.47 54.25
CA ARG A 189 46.60 -49.04 55.52
C ARG A 189 48.12 -49.05 55.56
#